data_AF-A0A1I7V4S5-F1
#
_entry.id   AF-A0A1I7V4S5-F1
#
_cell.length_a   1.000
_cell.length_b   1.000
_cell.length_c   1.000
_cell.angle_alpha   90.00
_cell.angle_beta   90.00
_cell.angle_gamma   90.00
#
_symmetry.space_group_name_H-M   'P 1'
#
loop_
_entity.id
_entity.type
_entity.pdbx_description
1 polymer ?
#
loop_
_entity_poly.entity_id
_entity_poly.type
_entity_poly.pdbx_seq_one_letter_code
_entity_poly.pdbx_strand_id
1 'polypeptide(L)'
;MKRVADGQLTEEERTEASSQEWLKTAKFQEVLGADSSHKSLFLLLSQPDGSQGILLANKSPFSEDKADIEKLLETAKLQEISRNDIFGSYNIEVDAGLNLLKSQLIYPVNDRLIAKYRQEEKYVIRETPELYEKVTKPYIEKFQLNLNWVYNCLEKRSEVDKIIFEDEDRTNGFLLLQDIKWDGKTLENLYLLAIIHRHGLKSVRDLTGDDLEMLYNIRDKSLKAINEKYGLRTDQIKCYFHYQPSFYHLHVHFINLKYDAPASTTMSAILLDDVINNLELNPDHYKKSTLTFTRKHGDKLTEMFQISQ
;
A
#
# COMPACT_ATOMS: atom_id res chain seq x y z
N MET A 1 8.37 -2.67 -26.17
CA MET A 1 9.23 -2.03 -27.20
C MET A 1 8.57 -0.70 -27.57
N LYS A 2 9.12 0.50 -27.41
CA LYS A 2 10.50 1.00 -27.32
C LYS A 2 10.75 1.70 -25.97
N ARG A 3 11.90 1.44 -25.35
CA ARG A 3 12.47 2.29 -24.29
C ARG A 3 12.86 3.60 -24.96
N VAL A 4 12.23 4.70 -24.59
CA VAL A 4 12.73 6.04 -24.89
C VAL A 4 13.90 6.27 -23.94
N ALA A 5 15.04 6.70 -24.49
CA ALA A 5 16.33 6.74 -23.82
C ALA A 5 16.29 7.53 -22.51
N ASP A 6 16.68 6.87 -21.42
CA ASP A 6 17.04 7.52 -20.16
C ASP A 6 18.26 8.43 -20.45
N GLY A 7 18.06 9.74 -20.38
CA GLY A 7 19.17 10.67 -20.26
C GLY A 7 19.93 10.30 -18.99
N GLN A 8 21.20 9.97 -19.13
CA GLN A 8 22.09 9.64 -18.02
C GLN A 8 22.15 10.83 -17.07
N LEU A 9 21.47 10.71 -15.93
CA LEU A 9 21.75 11.52 -14.75
C LEU A 9 23.18 11.18 -14.34
N THR A 10 24.09 12.13 -14.46
CA THR A 10 25.45 12.00 -13.94
C THR A 10 25.38 11.87 -12.43
N GLU A 11 25.64 10.68 -11.90
CA GLU A 11 25.88 10.46 -10.47
C GLU A 11 27.22 11.10 -10.09
N GLU A 12 27.25 12.42 -9.94
CA GLU A 12 28.27 13.02 -9.08
C GLU A 12 27.99 12.55 -7.64
N GLU A 13 29.04 12.09 -6.93
CA GLU A 13 28.93 11.67 -5.54
C GLU A 13 28.38 12.83 -4.70
N ARG A 14 27.13 12.69 -4.26
CA ARG A 14 26.46 13.70 -3.46
C ARG A 14 27.00 13.69 -2.04
N THR A 15 27.24 14.88 -1.50
CA THR A 15 27.62 15.08 -0.11
C THR A 15 26.51 15.84 0.62
N GLU A 16 26.56 15.83 1.96
CA GLU A 16 25.66 16.65 2.77
C GLU A 16 25.81 18.15 2.41
N ALA A 17 27.05 18.62 2.25
CA ALA A 17 27.34 20.00 1.89
C ALA A 17 26.74 20.39 0.52
N SER A 18 26.88 19.55 -0.51
CA SER A 18 26.30 19.85 -1.83
C SER A 18 24.76 19.81 -1.82
N SER A 19 24.17 18.93 -1.01
CA SER A 19 22.71 18.87 -0.81
C SER A 19 22.17 20.08 -0.05
N GLN A 20 22.91 20.54 0.96
CA GLN A 20 22.57 21.73 1.73
C GLN A 20 22.58 22.99 0.86
N GLU A 21 23.60 23.14 0.01
CA GLU A 21 23.68 24.29 -0.90
C GLU A 21 22.58 24.24 -1.97
N TRP A 22 22.33 23.06 -2.57
CA TRP A 22 21.23 22.90 -3.52
C TRP A 22 19.89 23.29 -2.89
N LEU A 23 19.59 22.81 -1.68
CA LEU A 23 18.32 23.13 -1.00
C LEU A 23 18.19 24.64 -0.70
N LYS A 24 19.29 25.30 -0.35
CA LYS A 24 19.32 26.72 -0.01
C LYS A 24 19.00 27.63 -1.21
N THR A 25 19.42 27.24 -2.41
CA THR A 25 19.16 28.00 -3.65
C THR A 25 17.83 27.64 -4.32
N ALA A 26 17.25 26.50 -3.95
CA ALA A 26 16.00 26.01 -4.51
C ALA A 26 14.81 26.92 -4.12
N LYS A 27 13.86 27.08 -5.05
CA LYS A 27 12.61 27.79 -4.82
C LYS A 27 11.44 26.82 -4.82
N PHE A 28 10.45 27.09 -3.97
CA PHE A 28 9.18 26.39 -4.01
C PHE A 28 8.52 26.62 -5.38
N GLN A 29 8.08 25.53 -6.00
CA GLN A 29 7.30 25.55 -7.23
C GLN A 29 5.86 25.12 -6.96
N GLU A 30 5.67 23.99 -6.26
CA GLU A 30 4.35 23.37 -6.11
C GLU A 30 4.29 22.38 -4.93
N VAL A 31 3.10 22.24 -4.33
CA VAL A 31 2.80 21.10 -3.43
C VAL A 31 2.34 19.93 -4.30
N LEU A 32 3.17 18.90 -4.40
CA LEU A 32 2.83 17.66 -5.09
C LEU A 32 1.77 16.86 -4.34
N GLY A 33 1.73 16.96 -3.01
CA GLY A 33 0.76 16.27 -2.18
C GLY A 33 1.00 16.49 -0.68
N ALA A 34 0.04 16.06 0.13
CA ALA A 34 0.12 16.05 1.59
C ALA A 34 -0.58 14.81 2.17
N ASP A 35 0.00 14.19 3.18
CA ASP A 35 -0.63 13.10 3.92
C ASP A 35 -0.80 13.55 5.38
N SER A 36 -2.03 13.90 5.76
CA SER A 36 -2.34 14.35 7.12
C SER A 36 -2.24 13.22 8.16
N SER A 37 -2.50 11.97 7.75
CA SER A 37 -2.40 10.80 8.61
C SER A 37 -0.96 10.49 8.98
N HIS A 38 -0.03 10.65 8.03
CA HIS A 38 1.42 10.48 8.23
C HIS A 38 2.19 11.78 8.49
N LYS A 39 1.48 12.92 8.48
CA LYS A 39 2.03 14.27 8.75
C LYS A 39 3.19 14.58 7.80
N SER A 40 2.93 14.35 6.52
CA SER A 40 3.90 14.42 5.42
C SER A 40 3.51 15.48 4.40
N LEU A 41 4.50 16.16 3.83
CA LEU A 41 4.35 17.14 2.76
C LEU A 41 5.34 16.86 1.63
N PHE A 42 4.86 16.92 0.40
CA PHE A 42 5.60 16.57 -0.81
C PHE A 42 5.70 17.84 -1.66
N LEU A 43 6.91 18.34 -1.84
CA LEU A 43 7.17 19.64 -2.48
C LEU A 43 7.97 19.46 -3.76
N LEU A 44 7.55 20.10 -4.84
CA LEU A 44 8.37 20.33 -6.02
C LEU A 44 9.12 21.65 -5.86
N LEU A 45 10.41 21.58 -6.11
CA LEU A 45 11.36 22.69 -6.03
C LEU A 45 12.02 22.90 -7.38
N SER A 46 12.38 24.15 -7.69
CA SER A 46 13.11 24.52 -8.90
C SER A 46 14.36 25.34 -8.59
N GLN A 47 15.39 25.13 -9.40
CA GLN A 47 16.62 25.91 -9.40
C GLN A 47 16.58 26.99 -10.49
N PRO A 48 17.41 28.05 -10.36
CA PRO A 48 17.57 29.05 -11.40
C PRO A 48 18.05 28.52 -12.75
N ASP A 49 18.79 27.40 -12.75
CA ASP A 49 19.29 26.72 -13.96
C ASP A 49 18.22 25.85 -14.65
N GLY A 50 17.01 25.79 -14.09
CA GLY A 50 15.89 24.99 -14.59
C GLY A 50 15.85 23.55 -14.08
N SER A 51 16.86 23.09 -13.33
CA SER A 51 16.80 21.78 -12.69
C SER A 51 15.75 21.76 -11.57
N GLN A 52 15.11 20.60 -11.38
CA GLN A 52 14.04 20.43 -10.39
C GLN A 52 14.42 19.39 -9.34
N GLY A 53 13.81 19.49 -8.16
CA GLY A 53 13.94 18.50 -7.11
C GLY A 53 12.65 18.33 -6.31
N ILE A 54 12.56 17.23 -5.56
CA ILE A 54 11.43 16.91 -4.69
C ILE A 54 11.93 16.87 -3.26
N LEU A 55 11.26 17.62 -2.37
CA LEU A 55 11.47 17.53 -0.93
C LEU A 55 10.26 16.85 -0.28
N LEU A 56 10.51 15.71 0.35
CA LEU A 56 9.57 15.05 1.22
C LEU A 56 9.87 15.48 2.65
N ALA A 57 8.94 16.17 3.31
CA ALA A 57 9.08 16.60 4.69
C ALA A 57 8.07 15.84 5.56
N ASN A 58 8.56 15.01 6.49
CA ASN A 58 7.71 14.24 7.39
C ASN A 58 7.99 14.66 8.84
N LYS A 59 6.93 14.80 9.64
CA LYS A 59 7.12 14.87 11.09
C LYS A 59 7.75 13.57 11.58
N SER A 60 8.77 13.68 12.43
CA SER A 60 9.37 12.50 13.06
C SER A 60 8.42 11.92 14.10
N PRO A 61 8.43 10.58 14.31
CA PRO A 61 7.84 9.98 15.49
C PRO A 61 8.43 10.58 16.76
N PHE A 62 7.65 10.56 17.85
CA PHE A 62 8.19 10.94 19.16
C PHE A 62 9.26 9.94 19.60
N SER A 63 10.30 10.47 20.27
CA SER A 63 11.29 9.63 20.94
C SER A 63 10.64 8.92 22.13
N GLU A 64 10.96 7.63 22.30
CA GLU A 64 10.61 6.87 23.50
C GLU A 64 11.73 6.91 24.55
N ASP A 65 12.83 7.62 24.27
CA ASP A 65 13.91 7.81 25.22
C ASP A 65 13.46 8.68 26.40
N LYS A 66 13.78 8.22 27.61
CA LYS A 66 13.36 8.89 28.84
C LYS A 66 13.89 10.33 28.92
N ALA A 67 15.13 10.59 28.52
CA ALA A 67 15.72 11.93 28.61
C ALA A 67 15.05 12.91 27.65
N ASP A 68 14.68 12.46 26.44
CA ASP A 68 13.93 13.27 25.48
C ASP A 68 12.53 13.60 25.99
N ILE A 69 11.85 12.63 26.63
CA ILE A 69 10.53 12.82 27.24
C ILE A 69 10.62 13.82 28.40
N GLU A 70 11.60 13.66 29.30
CA GLU A 70 11.81 14.58 30.43
C GLU A 70 12.08 16.01 29.91
N LYS A 71 12.94 16.16 28.91
CA LYS A 71 13.22 17.45 28.27
C LYS A 71 11.97 18.05 27.61
N LEU A 72 11.14 17.24 26.95
CA LEU A 72 9.87 17.69 26.36
C LEU A 72 8.96 18.26 27.45
N LEU A 73 8.78 17.54 28.56
CA LEU A 73 7.92 17.96 29.66
C LEU A 73 8.41 19.24 30.34
N GLU A 74 9.73 19.42 30.47
CA GLU A 74 10.32 20.62 31.07
C GLU A 74 10.24 21.87 30.18
N THR A 75 10.35 21.70 28.86
CA THR A 75 10.49 22.82 27.91
C THR A 75 9.22 23.16 27.14
N ALA A 76 8.24 22.26 27.13
CA ALA A 76 6.99 22.43 26.38
C ALA A 76 6.22 23.66 26.83
N LYS A 77 5.80 24.48 25.87
CA LYS A 77 4.89 25.61 26.11
C LYS A 77 3.54 25.29 25.52
N LEU A 78 2.52 25.24 26.38
CA LEU A 78 1.15 24.96 25.99
C LEU A 78 0.42 26.24 25.59
N GLN A 79 -0.30 26.18 24.48
CA GLN A 79 -1.30 27.16 24.08
C GLN A 79 -2.66 26.47 24.01
N GLU A 80 -3.55 26.81 24.94
CA GLU A 80 -4.88 26.18 25.03
C GLU A 80 -5.74 26.47 23.79
N ILE A 81 -6.33 25.41 23.24
CA ILE A 81 -7.28 25.45 22.13
C ILE A 81 -8.70 25.37 22.70
N SER A 82 -8.95 24.39 23.58
CA SER A 82 -10.24 24.18 24.21
C SER A 82 -10.11 23.37 25.50
N ARG A 83 -11.13 23.42 26.35
CA ARG A 83 -11.21 22.66 27.59
C ARG A 83 -12.64 22.20 27.86
N ASN A 84 -12.80 20.96 28.24
CA ASN A 84 -14.06 20.41 28.75
C ASN A 84 -13.78 19.53 29.98
N ASP A 85 -14.21 20.01 31.15
CA ASP A 85 -13.92 19.36 32.44
C ASP A 85 -12.41 19.07 32.61
N ILE A 86 -12.01 17.80 32.71
CA ILE A 86 -10.61 17.38 32.83
C ILE A 86 -9.88 17.27 31.48
N PHE A 87 -10.57 17.43 30.35
CA PHE A 87 -9.99 17.28 29.00
C PHE A 87 -9.60 18.64 28.42
N GLY A 88 -8.31 18.98 28.48
CA GLY A 88 -7.73 20.13 27.79
C GLY A 88 -7.10 19.73 26.44
N SER A 89 -7.30 20.55 25.41
CA SER A 89 -6.64 20.45 24.11
C SER A 89 -5.69 21.63 23.93
N TYR A 90 -4.45 21.37 23.53
CA TYR A 90 -3.38 22.36 23.47
C TYR A 90 -2.57 22.22 22.17
N ASN A 91 -2.11 23.34 21.62
CA ASN A 91 -0.92 23.36 20.78
C ASN A 91 0.31 23.34 21.70
N ILE A 92 1.35 22.61 21.31
CA ILE A 92 2.59 22.51 22.09
C ILE A 92 3.75 23.02 21.25
N GLU A 93 4.42 24.07 21.72
CA GLU A 93 5.73 24.47 21.23
C GLU A 93 6.79 23.64 21.97
N VAL A 94 7.63 22.93 21.22
CA VAL A 94 8.67 22.03 21.74
C VAL A 94 10.05 22.54 21.35
N ASP A 95 11.07 22.14 22.12
CA ASP A 95 12.47 22.40 21.81
C ASP A 95 12.84 21.97 20.38
N ALA A 96 13.65 22.79 19.69
CA ALA A 96 13.98 22.57 18.29
C ALA A 96 14.71 21.25 18.04
N GLY A 97 15.53 20.79 19.00
CA GLY A 97 16.21 19.50 18.91
C GLY A 97 15.26 18.30 18.98
N LEU A 98 14.08 18.47 19.58
CA LEU A 98 13.03 17.44 19.66
C LEU A 98 12.05 17.50 18.47
N ASN A 99 12.11 18.57 17.66
CA ASN A 99 11.17 18.83 16.55
C ASN A 99 11.81 18.65 15.17
N LEU A 100 12.74 17.70 15.06
CA LEU A 100 13.39 17.39 13.78
C LEU A 100 12.39 16.77 12.80
N LEU A 101 12.50 17.15 11.53
CA LEU A 101 11.73 16.54 10.44
C LEU A 101 12.57 15.44 9.79
N LYS A 102 11.94 14.27 9.58
CA LYS A 102 12.52 13.23 8.73
C LYS A 102 12.24 13.58 7.28
N SER A 103 13.26 14.08 6.60
CA SER A 103 13.12 14.60 5.24
C SER A 103 13.94 13.81 4.22
N GLN A 104 13.47 13.80 2.97
CA GLN A 104 14.20 13.25 1.83
C GLN A 104 14.24 14.28 0.71
N LEU A 105 15.43 14.58 0.21
CA LEU A 105 15.65 15.49 -0.90
C LEU A 105 16.10 14.69 -2.14
N ILE A 106 15.35 14.80 -3.23
CA ILE A 106 15.57 14.05 -4.47
C ILE A 106 15.80 15.04 -5.59
N TYR A 107 16.99 15.07 -6.19
CA TYR A 107 17.33 15.97 -7.29
C TYR A 107 18.51 15.45 -8.12
N PRO A 108 18.63 15.80 -9.40
CA PRO A 108 17.56 16.38 -10.20
C PRO A 108 16.46 15.34 -10.47
N VAL A 109 15.23 15.79 -10.73
CA VAL A 109 14.09 14.92 -11.07
C VAL A 109 13.59 15.18 -12.49
N ASN A 110 12.92 14.18 -13.07
CA ASN A 110 12.21 14.31 -14.34
C ASN A 110 10.69 14.23 -14.12
N ASP A 111 9.92 14.49 -15.18
CA ASP A 111 8.44 14.48 -15.15
C ASP A 111 7.87 13.16 -14.63
N ARG A 112 8.55 12.03 -14.89
CA ARG A 112 8.12 10.71 -14.41
C ARG A 112 8.22 10.59 -12.88
N LEU A 113 9.31 11.09 -12.28
CA LEU A 113 9.45 11.12 -10.82
C LEU A 113 8.49 12.13 -10.19
N ILE A 114 8.28 13.28 -10.83
CA ILE A 114 7.30 14.28 -10.38
C ILE A 114 5.90 13.66 -10.33
N ALA A 115 5.47 13.00 -11.41
CA ALA A 115 4.18 12.32 -11.47
C ALA A 115 4.04 11.21 -10.41
N LYS A 116 5.12 10.51 -10.06
CA LYS A 116 5.10 9.48 -9.00
C LYS A 116 4.76 10.05 -7.63
N TYR A 117 5.30 11.21 -7.26
CA TYR A 117 5.10 11.83 -5.95
C TYR A 117 3.90 12.79 -5.91
N ARG A 118 3.36 13.15 -7.07
CA ARG A 118 2.11 13.90 -7.18
C ARG A 118 0.95 13.07 -6.67
N GLN A 119 0.26 13.58 -5.67
CA GLN A 119 -1.01 13.05 -5.25
C GLN A 119 -2.07 13.40 -6.30
N GLU A 120 -2.85 12.39 -6.64
CA GLU A 120 -3.99 12.53 -7.53
C GLU A 120 -5.28 12.39 -6.73
N GLU A 121 -6.31 13.10 -7.15
CA GLU A 121 -7.66 12.88 -6.65
C GLU A 121 -8.06 11.41 -6.84
N LYS A 122 -8.79 10.89 -5.86
CA LYS A 122 -9.36 9.54 -5.92
C LYS A 122 -10.87 9.62 -6.01
N TYR A 123 -11.45 8.78 -6.83
CA TYR A 123 -12.90 8.62 -6.95
C TYR A 123 -13.34 7.32 -6.32
N VAL A 124 -14.53 7.35 -5.73
CA VAL A 124 -15.24 6.15 -5.31
C VAL A 124 -16.03 5.62 -6.49
N ILE A 125 -15.81 4.37 -6.86
CA ILE A 125 -16.54 3.66 -7.91
C ILE A 125 -17.42 2.61 -7.23
N ARG A 126 -18.70 2.60 -7.57
CA ARG A 126 -19.68 1.59 -7.14
C ARG A 126 -20.02 0.71 -8.33
N GLU A 127 -19.26 -0.34 -8.52
CA GLU A 127 -19.37 -1.21 -9.67
C GLU A 127 -20.47 -2.26 -9.46
N THR A 128 -21.55 -2.16 -10.24
CA THR A 128 -22.58 -3.20 -10.32
C THR A 128 -22.09 -4.38 -11.19
N PRO A 129 -22.74 -5.56 -11.13
CA PRO A 129 -22.41 -6.67 -12.03
C PRO A 129 -22.41 -6.29 -13.51
N GLU A 130 -23.34 -5.42 -13.93
CA GLU A 130 -23.43 -4.95 -15.32
C GLU A 130 -22.22 -4.07 -15.68
N LEU A 131 -21.76 -3.23 -14.76
CA LEU A 131 -20.57 -2.41 -14.97
C LEU A 131 -19.29 -3.25 -14.98
N TYR A 132 -19.23 -4.33 -14.18
CA TYR A 132 -18.12 -5.27 -14.24
C TYR A 132 -18.00 -5.86 -15.65
N GLU A 133 -19.10 -6.38 -16.21
CA GLU A 133 -19.10 -6.98 -17.56
C GLU A 133 -18.83 -5.96 -18.67
N LYS A 134 -19.36 -4.74 -18.55
CA LYS A 134 -19.23 -3.71 -19.60
C LYS A 134 -17.92 -2.92 -19.55
N VAL A 135 -17.30 -2.79 -18.37
CA VAL A 135 -16.18 -1.86 -18.15
C VAL A 135 -14.96 -2.61 -17.61
N THR A 136 -15.08 -3.21 -16.44
CA THR A 136 -13.92 -3.78 -15.72
C THR A 136 -13.36 -5.02 -16.41
N LYS A 137 -14.21 -5.93 -16.88
CA LYS A 137 -13.76 -7.13 -17.59
C LYS A 137 -13.05 -6.79 -18.90
N PRO A 138 -13.57 -5.91 -19.78
CA PRO A 138 -12.83 -5.40 -20.94
C PRO A 138 -11.51 -4.72 -20.55
N TYR A 139 -11.48 -3.99 -19.43
CA TYR A 139 -10.24 -3.41 -18.92
C TYR A 139 -9.22 -4.50 -18.57
N ILE A 140 -9.62 -5.54 -17.83
CA ILE A 140 -8.74 -6.65 -17.44
C ILE A 140 -8.19 -7.35 -18.68
N GLU A 141 -9.05 -7.68 -19.64
CA GLU A 141 -8.66 -8.37 -20.88
C GLU A 141 -7.61 -7.58 -21.68
N LYS A 142 -7.72 -6.25 -21.69
CA LYS A 142 -6.86 -5.37 -22.49
C LYS A 142 -5.61 -4.85 -21.77
N PHE A 143 -5.71 -4.60 -20.46
CA PHE A 143 -4.71 -3.81 -19.72
C PHE A 143 -4.11 -4.53 -18.51
N GLN A 144 -4.53 -5.76 -18.16
CA GLN A 144 -3.92 -6.48 -17.04
C GLN A 144 -2.41 -6.65 -17.25
N LEU A 145 -1.68 -6.62 -16.13
CA LEU A 145 -0.25 -6.86 -16.12
C LEU A 145 0.07 -8.33 -16.47
N ASN A 146 1.29 -8.55 -16.97
CA ASN A 146 1.79 -9.89 -17.19
C ASN A 146 1.99 -10.63 -15.83
N LEU A 147 1.49 -11.86 -15.76
CA LEU A 147 1.52 -12.73 -14.57
C LEU A 147 2.73 -13.69 -14.53
N ASN A 148 3.72 -13.54 -15.41
CA ASN A 148 4.90 -14.42 -15.47
C ASN A 148 5.61 -14.55 -14.13
N TRP A 149 5.70 -13.47 -13.35
CA TRP A 149 6.32 -13.53 -12.02
C TRP A 149 5.52 -14.41 -11.06
N VAL A 150 4.18 -14.40 -11.14
CA VAL A 150 3.29 -15.26 -10.34
C VAL A 150 3.56 -16.72 -10.69
N TYR A 151 3.55 -17.05 -12.00
CA TYR A 151 3.78 -18.42 -12.46
C TYR A 151 5.19 -18.91 -12.13
N ASN A 152 6.21 -18.05 -12.25
CA ASN A 152 7.56 -18.41 -11.82
C ASN A 152 7.64 -18.72 -10.32
N CYS A 153 6.87 -18.02 -9.47
CA CYS A 153 6.79 -18.35 -8.04
C CYS A 153 6.08 -19.70 -7.82
N LEU A 154 4.91 -19.91 -8.44
CA LEU A 154 4.14 -21.16 -8.33
C LEU A 154 4.88 -22.39 -8.87
N GLU A 155 5.74 -22.20 -9.88
CA GLU A 155 6.60 -23.24 -10.48
C GLU A 155 7.96 -23.37 -9.77
N LYS A 156 8.17 -22.65 -8.67
CA LYS A 156 9.42 -22.65 -7.87
C LYS A 156 10.67 -22.27 -8.69
N ARG A 157 10.49 -21.43 -9.71
CA ARG A 157 11.57 -20.85 -10.52
C ARG A 157 12.11 -19.53 -9.95
N SER A 158 11.39 -18.89 -9.03
CA SER A 158 11.79 -17.67 -8.34
C SER A 158 11.22 -17.61 -6.92
N GLU A 159 11.82 -16.80 -6.05
CA GLU A 159 11.32 -16.50 -4.69
C GLU A 159 11.17 -17.73 -3.78
N VAL A 160 11.91 -18.81 -4.06
CA VAL A 160 11.81 -20.09 -3.34
C VAL A 160 12.22 -19.95 -1.87
N ASP A 161 13.21 -19.11 -1.59
CA ASP A 161 13.70 -18.78 -0.25
C ASP A 161 12.68 -17.99 0.60
N LYS A 162 11.71 -17.35 -0.06
CA LYS A 162 10.65 -16.57 0.60
C LYS A 162 9.40 -17.38 0.92
N ILE A 163 9.35 -18.64 0.49
CA ILE A 163 8.22 -19.53 0.75
C ILE A 163 8.15 -19.85 2.25
N ILE A 164 6.96 -19.72 2.82
CA ILE A 164 6.65 -20.02 4.23
C ILE A 164 5.91 -21.33 4.33
N PHE A 165 4.95 -21.55 3.44
CA PHE A 165 4.08 -22.71 3.41
C PHE A 165 3.57 -22.95 1.99
N GLU A 166 3.34 -24.20 1.64
CA GLU A 166 2.71 -24.59 0.39
C GLU A 166 1.73 -25.74 0.64
N ASP A 167 0.54 -25.61 0.08
CA ASP A 167 -0.42 -26.69 -0.08
C ASP A 167 -0.45 -27.09 -1.56
N GLU A 168 0.12 -28.24 -1.90
CA GLU A 168 0.41 -28.63 -3.28
C GLU A 168 -0.83 -29.00 -4.12
N ASP A 169 -2.03 -29.00 -3.53
CA ASP A 169 -3.27 -29.27 -4.25
C ASP A 169 -3.48 -28.26 -5.40
N ARG A 170 -3.75 -28.78 -6.60
CA ARG A 170 -3.83 -27.95 -7.82
C ARG A 170 -5.10 -27.12 -7.92
N THR A 171 -6.13 -27.45 -7.16
CA THR A 171 -7.45 -26.83 -7.20
C THR A 171 -7.67 -25.92 -5.99
N ASN A 172 -7.43 -26.46 -4.80
CA ASN A 172 -7.70 -25.85 -3.50
C ASN A 172 -6.44 -25.47 -2.71
N GLY A 173 -5.26 -25.75 -3.27
CA GLY A 173 -3.97 -25.42 -2.69
C GLY A 173 -3.43 -24.05 -3.12
N PHE A 174 -2.37 -23.63 -2.43
CA PHE A 174 -1.80 -22.29 -2.55
C PHE A 174 -0.37 -22.23 -2.01
N LEU A 175 0.34 -21.17 -2.37
CA LEU A 175 1.67 -20.83 -1.88
C LEU A 175 1.58 -19.60 -0.96
N LEU A 176 2.07 -19.70 0.28
CA LEU A 176 2.26 -18.58 1.20
C LEU A 176 3.72 -18.14 1.18
N LEU A 177 3.96 -16.87 0.89
CA LEU A 177 5.30 -16.29 0.79
C LEU A 177 5.39 -14.89 1.38
N GLN A 178 6.60 -14.46 1.70
CA GLN A 178 6.90 -13.08 2.11
C GLN A 178 6.63 -12.10 0.95
N ASP A 179 5.85 -11.04 1.21
CA ASP A 179 5.60 -9.97 0.25
C ASP A 179 6.85 -9.09 0.10
N ILE A 180 7.07 -8.56 -1.11
CA ILE A 180 8.20 -7.67 -1.42
C ILE A 180 8.25 -6.40 -0.55
N LYS A 181 7.12 -5.99 0.04
CA LYS A 181 7.03 -4.82 0.93
C LYS A 181 7.58 -5.07 2.33
N TRP A 182 7.85 -6.31 2.70
CA TRP A 182 8.40 -6.66 4.01
C TRP A 182 9.82 -7.19 3.90
N ASP A 183 10.69 -6.77 4.83
CA ASP A 183 12.10 -7.14 4.87
C ASP A 183 12.38 -8.47 5.60
N GLY A 184 11.35 -9.06 6.21
CA GLY A 184 11.46 -10.31 6.97
C GLY A 184 12.03 -10.14 8.38
N LYS A 185 12.25 -8.90 8.84
CA LYS A 185 12.89 -8.62 10.14
C LYS A 185 11.89 -8.18 11.18
N THR A 186 11.18 -7.08 10.92
CA THR A 186 10.29 -6.47 11.90
C THR A 186 8.90 -7.07 11.82
N LEU A 187 8.53 -7.93 12.77
CA LEU A 187 7.24 -8.62 12.80
C LEU A 187 6.04 -7.67 12.89
N GLU A 188 6.22 -6.47 13.44
CA GLU A 188 5.15 -5.45 13.47
C GLU A 188 4.75 -4.98 12.08
N ASN A 189 5.64 -5.12 11.08
CA ASN A 189 5.40 -4.81 9.68
C ASN A 189 5.23 -6.07 8.82
N LEU A 190 4.96 -7.23 9.45
CA LEU A 190 4.81 -8.49 8.72
C LEU A 190 3.78 -8.33 7.60
N TYR A 191 4.20 -8.75 6.41
CA TYR A 191 3.39 -8.73 5.20
C TYR A 191 3.68 -9.99 4.39
N LEU A 192 2.69 -10.86 4.30
CA LEU A 192 2.72 -12.08 3.51
C LEU A 192 1.62 -12.07 2.45
N LEU A 193 1.80 -12.93 1.46
CA LEU A 193 0.91 -13.10 0.32
C LEU A 193 0.64 -14.59 0.12
N ALA A 194 -0.63 -14.98 0.06
CA ALA A 194 -1.05 -16.31 -0.38
C ALA A 194 -1.50 -16.24 -1.84
N ILE A 195 -0.93 -17.08 -2.72
CA ILE A 195 -1.22 -17.15 -4.15
C ILE A 195 -1.74 -18.55 -4.46
N ILE A 196 -2.95 -18.65 -5.01
CA ILE A 196 -3.55 -19.96 -5.32
C ILE A 196 -2.82 -20.67 -6.45
N HIS A 197 -2.77 -22.00 -6.43
CA HIS A 197 -2.22 -22.77 -7.56
C HIS A 197 -3.15 -22.76 -8.77
N ARG A 198 -4.46 -22.78 -8.53
CA ARG A 198 -5.47 -22.81 -9.58
C ARG A 198 -5.40 -21.55 -10.45
N HIS A 199 -5.40 -21.74 -11.76
CA HIS A 199 -5.42 -20.66 -12.73
C HIS A 199 -6.87 -20.21 -13.02
N GLY A 200 -7.02 -18.96 -13.48
CA GLY A 200 -8.28 -18.47 -14.04
C GLY A 200 -9.14 -17.63 -13.09
N LEU A 201 -8.94 -17.73 -11.77
CA LEU A 201 -9.56 -16.79 -10.82
C LEU A 201 -8.75 -15.49 -10.75
N LYS A 202 -9.37 -14.38 -11.14
CA LYS A 202 -8.73 -13.08 -11.28
C LYS A 202 -8.89 -12.21 -10.04
N SER A 203 -10.05 -12.30 -9.38
CA SER A 203 -10.38 -11.51 -8.19
C SER A 203 -11.56 -12.13 -7.43
N VAL A 204 -12.03 -11.46 -6.37
CA VAL A 204 -13.24 -11.88 -5.64
C VAL A 204 -14.49 -11.99 -6.52
N ARG A 205 -14.56 -11.29 -7.66
CA ARG A 205 -15.68 -11.39 -8.62
C ARG A 205 -15.88 -12.80 -9.18
N ASP A 206 -14.81 -13.58 -9.27
CA ASP A 206 -14.87 -14.93 -9.82
C ASP A 206 -15.18 -15.98 -8.75
N LEU A 207 -15.19 -15.61 -7.46
CA LEU A 207 -15.44 -16.53 -6.37
C LEU A 207 -16.92 -16.94 -6.28
N THR A 208 -17.11 -18.21 -5.94
CA THR A 208 -18.38 -18.89 -5.77
C THR A 208 -18.37 -19.80 -4.54
N GLY A 209 -19.53 -20.38 -4.21
CA GLY A 209 -19.61 -21.38 -3.13
C GLY A 209 -18.70 -22.60 -3.33
N ASP A 210 -18.37 -22.96 -4.58
CA ASP A 210 -17.47 -24.08 -4.89
C ASP A 210 -16.02 -23.80 -4.45
N ASP A 211 -15.70 -22.53 -4.18
CA ASP A 211 -14.36 -22.08 -3.79
C ASP A 211 -14.14 -22.07 -2.27
N LEU A 212 -15.17 -22.39 -1.48
CA LEU A 212 -15.12 -22.32 -0.01
C LEU A 212 -14.00 -23.18 0.58
N GLU A 213 -13.78 -24.39 0.07
CA GLU A 213 -12.71 -25.27 0.56
C GLU A 213 -11.32 -24.64 0.38
N MET A 214 -11.06 -24.06 -0.80
CA MET A 214 -9.82 -23.32 -1.06
C MET A 214 -9.67 -22.13 -0.09
N LEU A 215 -10.74 -21.37 0.15
CA LEU A 215 -10.73 -20.21 1.05
C LEU A 215 -10.45 -20.62 2.51
N TYR A 216 -11.05 -21.73 2.97
CA TYR A 216 -10.75 -22.32 4.28
C TYR A 216 -9.30 -22.76 4.39
N ASN A 217 -8.78 -23.46 3.37
CA ASN A 217 -7.38 -23.87 3.34
C ASN A 217 -6.44 -22.67 3.42
N ILE A 218 -6.70 -21.62 2.63
CA ILE A 218 -5.91 -20.38 2.66
C ILE A 218 -5.92 -19.77 4.06
N ARG A 219 -7.10 -19.62 4.69
CA ARG A 219 -7.22 -19.03 6.03
C ARG A 219 -6.47 -19.88 7.07
N ASP A 220 -6.89 -21.13 7.23
CA ASP A 220 -6.52 -21.95 8.37
C ASP A 220 -5.07 -22.40 8.30
N LYS A 221 -4.61 -22.84 7.11
CA LYS A 221 -3.23 -23.30 6.92
C LYS A 221 -2.24 -22.14 6.95
N SER A 222 -2.59 -20.97 6.42
CA SER A 222 -1.72 -19.79 6.50
C SER A 222 -1.57 -19.30 7.93
N LEU A 223 -2.68 -19.15 8.67
CA LEU A 223 -2.64 -18.69 10.05
C LEU A 223 -1.86 -19.64 10.95
N LYS A 224 -2.00 -20.96 10.73
CA LYS A 224 -1.17 -21.98 11.38
C LYS A 224 0.31 -21.81 11.04
N ALA A 225 0.66 -21.70 9.77
CA ALA A 225 2.05 -21.54 9.34
C ALA A 225 2.70 -20.24 9.88
N ILE A 226 1.93 -19.15 9.95
CA ILE A 226 2.36 -17.87 10.53
C ILE A 226 2.63 -18.03 12.02
N ASN A 227 1.75 -18.74 12.74
CA ASN A 227 1.93 -19.01 14.17
C ASN A 227 3.18 -19.87 14.42
N GLU A 228 3.34 -20.95 13.66
CA GLU A 228 4.48 -21.87 13.80
C GLU A 228 5.81 -21.20 13.48
N LYS A 229 5.86 -20.36 12.44
CA LYS A 229 7.11 -19.70 11.99
C LYS A 229 7.48 -18.46 12.81
N TYR A 230 6.49 -17.65 13.21
CA TYR A 230 6.72 -16.32 13.80
C TYR A 230 6.18 -16.15 15.21
N GLY A 231 5.47 -17.13 15.76
CA GLY A 231 4.87 -17.06 17.10
C GLY A 231 3.71 -16.05 17.23
N LEU A 232 3.23 -15.48 16.11
CA LEU A 232 2.11 -14.56 16.12
C LEU A 232 0.79 -15.32 16.29
N ARG A 233 -0.08 -14.82 17.15
CA ARG A 233 -1.42 -15.40 17.29
C ARG A 233 -2.28 -15.05 16.09
N THR A 234 -3.26 -15.89 15.81
CA THR A 234 -4.15 -15.73 14.66
C THR A 234 -4.99 -14.45 14.74
N ASP A 235 -5.39 -14.03 15.95
CA ASP A 235 -6.10 -12.78 16.23
C ASP A 235 -5.23 -11.52 16.08
N GLN A 236 -3.94 -11.66 15.78
CA GLN A 236 -3.03 -10.55 15.49
C GLN A 236 -2.83 -10.33 13.99
N ILE A 237 -3.49 -11.12 13.13
CA ILE A 237 -3.30 -11.09 11.69
C ILE A 237 -4.59 -10.66 10.99
N LYS A 238 -4.50 -9.63 10.15
CA LYS A 238 -5.57 -9.23 9.23
C LYS A 238 -5.39 -9.95 7.90
N CYS A 239 -6.43 -10.64 7.45
CA CYS A 239 -6.45 -11.42 6.21
C CYS A 239 -7.47 -10.80 5.23
N TYR A 240 -7.05 -10.41 4.02
CA TYR A 240 -7.94 -9.71 3.10
C TYR A 240 -7.54 -9.83 1.62
N PHE A 241 -8.52 -9.64 0.74
CA PHE A 241 -8.33 -9.45 -0.69
C PHE A 241 -8.26 -7.98 -1.04
N HIS A 242 -7.49 -7.62 -2.07
CA HIS A 242 -7.67 -6.33 -2.71
C HIS A 242 -8.82 -6.37 -3.74
N TYR A 243 -9.63 -5.32 -3.77
CA TYR A 243 -10.54 -5.03 -4.88
C TYR A 243 -10.47 -3.55 -5.25
N GLN A 244 -9.99 -3.16 -6.44
CA GLN A 244 -9.38 -3.99 -7.48
C GLN A 244 -7.97 -4.49 -7.08
N PRO A 245 -7.55 -5.70 -7.47
CA PRO A 245 -6.21 -6.19 -7.18
C PRO A 245 -5.14 -5.50 -8.05
N SER A 246 -3.88 -5.55 -7.60
CA SER A 246 -2.75 -5.03 -8.39
C SER A 246 -2.36 -5.92 -9.57
N PHE A 247 -2.74 -7.20 -9.53
CA PHE A 247 -2.59 -8.18 -10.60
C PHE A 247 -3.76 -9.18 -10.54
N TYR A 248 -4.21 -9.68 -11.69
CA TYR A 248 -5.43 -10.47 -11.81
C TYR A 248 -5.18 -11.98 -11.77
N HIS A 249 -4.61 -12.43 -10.65
CA HIS A 249 -4.53 -13.82 -10.20
C HIS A 249 -4.86 -13.82 -8.72
N LEU A 250 -5.87 -14.57 -8.28
CA LEU A 250 -6.41 -14.46 -6.93
C LEU A 250 -5.32 -14.66 -5.87
N HIS A 251 -5.28 -13.73 -4.91
CA HIS A 251 -4.33 -13.74 -3.81
C HIS A 251 -4.92 -13.10 -2.55
N VAL A 252 -4.42 -13.53 -1.40
CA VAL A 252 -4.82 -13.01 -0.08
C VAL A 252 -3.61 -12.40 0.62
N HIS A 253 -3.80 -11.21 1.18
CA HIS A 253 -2.81 -10.53 2.00
C HIS A 253 -2.98 -10.93 3.46
N PHE A 254 -1.86 -11.21 4.14
CA PHE A 254 -1.80 -11.45 5.58
C PHE A 254 -0.84 -10.42 6.17
N ILE A 255 -1.37 -9.52 7.02
CA ILE A 255 -0.57 -8.48 7.67
C ILE A 255 -0.72 -8.54 9.19
N ASN A 256 0.30 -8.11 9.92
CA ASN A 256 0.15 -7.84 11.35
C ASN A 256 -0.86 -6.70 11.57
N LEU A 257 -1.76 -6.82 12.56
CA LEU A 257 -2.70 -5.76 12.93
C LEU A 257 -2.03 -4.44 13.32
N LYS A 258 -0.80 -4.49 13.83
CA LYS A 258 -0.01 -3.29 14.13
C LYS A 258 0.44 -2.54 12.87
N TYR A 259 0.48 -3.20 11.72
CA TYR A 259 0.96 -2.61 10.49
C TYR A 259 -0.13 -1.79 9.81
N ASP A 260 0.10 -0.49 9.66
CA ASP A 260 -0.71 0.37 8.78
C ASP A 260 -0.30 0.15 7.31
N ALA A 261 -0.64 -1.03 6.78
CA ALA A 261 -0.27 -1.43 5.45
C ALA A 261 -0.99 -0.60 4.38
N PRO A 262 -0.32 -0.22 3.28
CA PRO A 262 -0.98 0.41 2.15
C PRO A 262 -2.15 -0.43 1.62
N ALA A 263 -3.25 0.24 1.27
CA ALA A 263 -4.46 -0.36 0.69
C ALA A 263 -5.17 -1.41 1.57
N SER A 264 -4.97 -1.37 2.89
CA SER A 264 -5.66 -2.22 3.87
C SER A 264 -7.01 -1.67 4.40
N THR A 265 -7.49 -0.56 3.82
CA THR A 265 -8.72 0.14 4.22
C THR A 265 -9.94 -0.43 3.47
N THR A 266 -11.15 -0.17 3.99
CA THR A 266 -12.43 -0.71 3.48
C THR A 266 -12.73 -0.42 2.01
N MET A 267 -12.08 0.58 1.41
CA MET A 267 -12.25 0.96 0.00
C MET A 267 -11.23 0.31 -0.95
N SER A 268 -10.42 -0.61 -0.41
CA SER A 268 -9.43 -1.38 -1.16
C SER A 268 -9.36 -2.84 -0.69
N ALA A 269 -9.77 -3.12 0.54
CA ALA A 269 -9.68 -4.43 1.18
C ALA A 269 -11.07 -5.02 1.47
N ILE A 270 -11.23 -6.32 1.21
CA ILE A 270 -12.39 -7.13 1.61
C ILE A 270 -11.85 -8.28 2.46
N LEU A 271 -12.30 -8.40 3.71
CA LEU A 271 -11.77 -9.40 4.65
C LEU A 271 -12.05 -10.82 4.15
N LEU A 272 -11.09 -11.73 4.36
CA LEU A 272 -11.23 -13.13 3.94
C LEU A 272 -12.43 -13.80 4.61
N ASP A 273 -12.61 -13.60 5.92
CA ASP A 273 -13.74 -14.17 6.65
C ASP A 273 -15.09 -13.60 6.19
N ASP A 274 -15.15 -12.32 5.80
CA ASP A 274 -16.37 -11.74 5.21
C ASP A 274 -16.66 -12.37 3.85
N VAL A 275 -15.63 -12.62 3.02
CA VAL A 275 -15.78 -13.33 1.73
C VAL A 275 -16.34 -14.72 1.92
N ILE A 276 -15.76 -15.48 2.87
CA ILE A 276 -16.23 -16.81 3.24
C ILE A 276 -17.69 -16.76 3.66
N ASN A 277 -18.03 -15.95 4.68
CA ASN A 277 -19.39 -15.81 5.18
C ASN A 277 -20.39 -15.42 4.08
N ASN A 278 -20.01 -14.48 3.21
CA ASN A 278 -20.85 -14.05 2.10
C ASN A 278 -21.16 -15.18 1.11
N LEU A 279 -20.19 -16.03 0.82
CA LEU A 279 -20.34 -17.18 -0.08
C LEU A 279 -21.11 -18.33 0.56
N GLU A 280 -20.96 -18.55 1.87
CA GLU A 280 -21.78 -19.50 2.63
C GLU A 280 -23.25 -19.11 2.63
N LEU A 281 -23.55 -17.81 2.77
CA LEU A 281 -24.91 -17.28 2.72
C LEU A 281 -25.49 -17.28 1.29
N ASN A 282 -24.66 -17.01 0.29
CA ASN A 282 -25.06 -16.97 -1.11
C ASN A 282 -23.89 -17.38 -2.02
N PRO A 283 -23.91 -18.58 -2.64
CA PRO A 283 -22.84 -19.08 -3.49
C PRO A 283 -22.49 -18.19 -4.70
N ASP A 284 -23.35 -17.24 -5.10
CA ASP A 284 -23.10 -16.28 -6.18
C ASP A 284 -22.96 -14.84 -5.68
N HIS A 285 -22.71 -14.61 -4.38
CA HIS A 285 -22.71 -13.28 -3.77
C HIS A 285 -21.91 -12.26 -4.60
N TYR A 286 -20.65 -12.58 -4.90
CA TYR A 286 -19.74 -11.67 -5.59
C TYR A 286 -20.05 -11.47 -7.07
N LYS A 287 -20.78 -12.40 -7.71
CA LYS A 287 -21.30 -12.19 -9.06
C LYS A 287 -22.45 -11.19 -9.08
N LYS A 288 -23.21 -11.08 -8.00
CA LYS A 288 -24.47 -10.29 -7.92
C LYS A 288 -24.31 -8.97 -7.16
N SER A 289 -23.31 -8.86 -6.28
CA SER A 289 -23.12 -7.69 -5.43
C SER A 289 -22.59 -6.48 -6.21
N THR A 290 -22.96 -5.27 -5.76
CA THR A 290 -22.23 -4.06 -6.12
C THR A 290 -20.98 -3.94 -5.26
N LEU A 291 -19.81 -3.89 -5.88
CA LEU A 291 -18.53 -3.76 -5.18
C LEU A 291 -18.04 -2.31 -5.25
N THR A 292 -17.62 -1.77 -4.11
CA THR A 292 -17.15 -0.39 -4.01
C THR A 292 -15.64 -0.36 -3.84
N PHE A 293 -14.95 0.46 -4.61
CA PHE A 293 -13.50 0.64 -4.52
C PHE A 293 -13.10 2.06 -4.88
N THR A 294 -11.86 2.44 -4.55
CA THR A 294 -11.29 3.73 -4.97
C THR A 294 -10.24 3.58 -6.06
N ARG A 295 -10.18 4.54 -6.98
CA ARG A 295 -9.14 4.66 -8.00
C ARG A 295 -8.71 6.11 -8.19
N LYS A 296 -7.46 6.31 -8.63
CA LYS A 296 -6.94 7.63 -8.96
C LYS A 296 -7.59 8.19 -10.22
N HIS A 297 -7.62 9.52 -10.36
CA HIS A 297 -8.11 10.20 -11.56
C HIS A 297 -7.43 9.71 -12.84
N GLY A 298 -6.10 9.63 -12.85
CA GLY A 298 -5.33 9.19 -14.02
C GLY A 298 -5.29 7.68 -14.24
N ASP A 299 -6.04 6.90 -13.46
CA ASP A 299 -6.12 5.45 -13.65
C ASP A 299 -6.99 5.12 -14.87
N LYS A 300 -6.48 4.26 -15.75
CA LYS A 300 -7.18 3.89 -16.98
C LYS A 300 -8.55 3.26 -16.75
N LEU A 301 -8.74 2.55 -15.64
CA LEU A 301 -10.05 2.00 -15.27
C LEU A 301 -11.02 3.14 -14.92
N THR A 302 -10.57 4.15 -14.18
CA THR A 302 -11.38 5.35 -13.88
C THR A 302 -11.87 6.03 -15.14
N GLU A 303 -10.98 6.25 -16.13
CA GLU A 303 -11.34 6.82 -17.42
C GLU A 303 -12.46 6.00 -18.11
N MET A 304 -12.36 4.67 -18.08
CA MET A 304 -13.36 3.78 -18.70
C MET A 304 -14.71 3.85 -17.98
N PHE A 305 -14.73 4.00 -16.65
CA PHE A 305 -15.96 4.21 -15.88
C PHE A 305 -16.59 5.58 -16.11
N GLN A 306 -15.80 6.63 -16.38
CA GLN A 306 -16.32 7.96 -16.68
C GLN A 306 -16.96 8.05 -18.06
N ILE A 307 -16.43 7.33 -19.06
CA ILE A 307 -16.99 7.29 -20.42
C ILE A 307 -18.29 6.46 -20.48
N SER A 308 -18.46 5.52 -19.56
CA SER A 308 -19.58 4.57 -19.55
C SER A 308 -20.79 5.02 -18.72
N GLN A 309 -20.72 6.21 -18.12
CA GLN A 309 -21.83 6.90 -17.44
C GLN A 309 -22.53 7.86 -18.39
#